data_AF-A0A552WZE2-F1
#
_entry.id   AF-A0A552WZE2-F1
#
_cell.length_a   1.000
_cell.length_b   1.000
_cell.length_c   1.000
_cell.angle_alpha   90.00
_cell.angle_beta   90.00
_cell.angle_gamma   90.00
#
_symmetry.space_group_name_H-M   'P 1'
#
loop_
_entity.id
_entity.type
_entity.pdbx_description
1 polymer ?
#
loop_
_entity_poly.entity_id
_entity_poly.type
_entity_poly.pdbx_seq_one_letter_code
_entity_poly.pdbx_strand_id
1 'polypeptide(L)'
;MRTLLIVLLVVLALAVFGPTLLTWLVSGLFAILVPLFVVLLLAGIGFFVGAVLLGSTLLGLTIVAGVVLFVGFSLFWPVLLVFAAIWLFTTTRTQAA
;
A
#
# COMPACT_ATOMS: atom_id res chain seq x y z
N MET A 1 -39.03 7.34 19.54
CA MET A 1 -38.67 8.38 18.54
C MET A 1 -37.16 8.57 18.41
N ARG A 2 -36.41 8.73 19.50
CA ARG A 2 -34.93 8.90 19.47
C ARG A 2 -34.18 7.78 18.73
N THR A 3 -34.52 6.51 18.96
CA THR A 3 -33.90 5.36 18.27
C THR A 3 -34.16 5.38 16.77
N LEU A 4 -35.38 5.75 16.36
CA LEU A 4 -35.76 5.86 14.94
C LEU A 4 -34.98 6.99 14.26
N LEU A 5 -34.82 8.14 14.92
CA LEU A 5 -33.99 9.25 14.42
C LEU A 5 -32.52 8.86 14.28
N ILE A 6 -31.95 8.11 15.23
CA ILE A 6 -30.55 7.65 15.16
C ILE A 6 -30.36 6.70 13.97
N VAL A 7 -31.27 5.74 13.77
CA VAL A 7 -31.19 4.80 12.64
C VAL A 7 -31.29 5.56 11.31
N LEU A 8 -32.20 6.53 11.21
CA LEU A 8 -32.35 7.35 10.00
C LEU A 8 -31.09 8.18 9.72
N LEU A 9 -30.46 8.74 10.76
CA LEU A 9 -29.20 9.47 10.66
C LEU A 9 -28.05 8.59 10.18
N VAL A 10 -27.93 7.37 10.72
CA VAL A 10 -26.89 6.41 10.33
C VAL A 10 -27.08 5.97 8.87
N VAL A 11 -28.31 5.69 8.45
CA VAL A 11 -28.62 5.34 7.05
C VAL A 11 -28.32 6.50 6.11
N LEU A 12 -28.67 7.73 6.49
CA LEU A 12 -28.37 8.91 5.68
C LEU A 12 -26.85 9.16 5.60
N ALA A 13 -26.13 8.98 6.70
CA ALA A 13 -24.67 9.07 6.73
C ALA A 13 -24.01 7.98 5.86
N LEU A 14 -24.50 6.74 5.90
CA LEU A 14 -24.02 5.67 5.03
C LEU A 14 -24.33 5.92 3.55
N ALA A 15 -25.48 6.51 3.21
CA ALA A 15 -25.80 6.85 1.84
C ALA A 15 -24.89 7.97 1.29
N VAL A 16 -24.55 8.96 2.12
CA VAL A 16 -23.71 10.11 1.73
C VAL A 16 -22.22 9.76 1.75
N PHE A 17 -21.74 9.05 2.78
CA PHE A 17 -20.32 8.76 2.98
C PHE A 17 -19.91 7.34 2.57
N GLY A 18 -20.85 6.41 2.40
CA GLY A 18 -20.57 5.03 2.00
C GLY A 18 -19.80 4.91 0.69
N PRO A 19 -20.18 5.63 -0.39
CA PRO A 19 -19.41 5.64 -1.63
C PRO A 19 -17.97 6.14 -1.44
N THR A 20 -17.80 7.17 -0.61
CA THR A 20 -16.49 7.76 -0.28
C THR A 20 -15.63 6.79 0.52
N LEU A 21 -16.21 6.09 1.49
CA LEU A 21 -15.53 5.07 2.29
C LEU A 21 -15.10 3.87 1.45
N LEU A 22 -15.98 3.39 0.57
CA LEU A 22 -15.65 2.33 -0.38
C LEU A 22 -14.54 2.76 -1.34
N THR A 23 -14.61 3.98 -1.86
CA THR A 23 -13.57 4.52 -2.74
C THR A 23 -12.24 4.61 -2.00
N TRP A 24 -12.22 5.14 -0.77
CA TRP A 24 -11.01 5.18 0.07
C TRP A 24 -10.41 3.80 0.30
N LEU A 25 -11.23 2.81 0.63
CA LEU A 25 -10.78 1.44 0.86
C LEU A 25 -10.17 0.84 -0.41
N VAL A 26 -10.88 0.96 -1.54
CA VAL A 26 -10.45 0.43 -2.84
C VAL A 26 -9.19 1.14 -3.33
N SER A 27 -9.15 2.47 -3.27
CA SER A 27 -7.98 3.27 -3.62
C SER A 27 -6.78 2.94 -2.74
N GLY A 28 -6.97 2.76 -1.43
CA GLY A 28 -5.90 2.35 -0.52
C GLY A 28 -5.35 0.96 -0.86
N LEU A 29 -6.23 0.02 -1.22
CA LEU A 29 -5.85 -1.33 -1.66
C LEU A 29 -5.02 -1.28 -2.95
N PHE A 30 -5.47 -0.52 -3.95
CA PHE A 30 -4.75 -0.34 -5.21
C PHE A 30 -3.43 0.42 -5.03
N ALA A 31 -3.36 1.38 -4.11
CA ALA A 31 -2.14 2.12 -3.80
C ALA A 31 -1.01 1.21 -3.29
N ILE A 32 -1.33 0.05 -2.73
CA ILE A 32 -0.34 -0.94 -2.27
C ILE A 32 -0.15 -2.04 -3.31
N LEU A 33 -1.25 -2.58 -3.86
CA LEU A 33 -1.20 -3.71 -4.80
C LEU A 33 -0.52 -3.34 -6.13
N VAL A 34 -0.79 -2.15 -6.68
CA VAL A 34 -0.24 -1.77 -7.99
C VAL A 34 1.29 -1.64 -7.93
N PRO A 35 1.89 -0.92 -6.97
CA PRO A 35 3.35 -0.89 -6.83
C PRO A 35 3.96 -2.26 -6.59
N LEU A 36 3.32 -3.09 -5.75
CA LEU A 36 3.79 -4.45 -5.48
C LEU A 36 3.84 -5.28 -6.78
N PHE A 37 2.78 -5.21 -7.58
CA PHE A 37 2.70 -5.94 -8.84
C PHE A 37 3.74 -5.46 -9.85
N VAL A 38 3.98 -4.15 -9.94
CA VAL A 38 5.01 -3.58 -10.81
C VAL A 38 6.40 -4.05 -10.39
N VAL A 39 6.72 -4.02 -9.09
CA VAL A 39 8.02 -4.50 -8.57
C VAL A 39 8.21 -5.99 -8.87
N LEU A 40 7.19 -6.81 -8.63
CA LEU A 40 7.24 -8.25 -8.90
C LEU A 40 7.41 -8.55 -10.39
N LEU A 41 6.74 -7.79 -11.25
CA LEU A 41 6.84 -7.96 -12.70
C LEU A 41 8.25 -7.60 -13.21
N LEU A 42 8.81 -6.47 -12.74
CA LEU A 42 10.19 -6.08 -13.07
C LEU A 42 11.21 -7.09 -12.53
N ALA A 43 11.01 -7.58 -11.30
CA ALA A 43 11.86 -8.61 -10.72
C ALA A 43 11.79 -9.91 -11.52
N GLY A 44 10.60 -10.33 -11.95
CA GLY A 44 10.40 -11.51 -12.79
C GLY A 44 11.10 -11.40 -14.14
N ILE A 45 10.99 -10.24 -14.80
CA ILE A 45 11.71 -9.96 -16.06
C ILE A 45 13.22 -10.01 -15.81
N GLY A 46 13.71 -9.34 -14.77
CA GLY A 46 15.13 -9.34 -14.42
C GLY A 46 15.68 -10.74 -14.12
N PHE A 47 14.90 -11.55 -13.41
CA PHE A 47 15.22 -12.96 -13.16
C PHE A 47 15.29 -13.75 -14.45
N PHE A 48 14.30 -13.61 -15.33
CA PHE A 48 14.26 -14.31 -16.62
C PHE A 48 15.50 -13.98 -17.46
N VAL A 49 15.87 -12.70 -17.53
CA VAL A 49 17.08 -12.26 -18.24
C VAL A 49 18.34 -12.90 -17.63
N GLY A 50 18.53 -12.83 -16.31
CA GLY A 50 19.73 -13.38 -15.68
C GLY A 50 19.80 -14.91 -15.71
N ALA A 51 18.71 -15.59 -15.37
CA ALA A 51 18.69 -17.04 -15.25
C ALA A 51 18.61 -17.75 -16.60
N VAL A 52 17.81 -17.24 -17.54
CA VAL A 52 17.54 -17.91 -18.82
C VAL A 52 18.47 -17.40 -19.93
N LEU A 53 18.59 -16.08 -20.10
CA LEU A 53 19.39 -15.53 -21.20
C LEU A 53 20.89 -15.55 -20.91
N LEU A 54 21.29 -15.28 -19.66
CA LEU A 54 22.69 -15.30 -19.24
C LEU A 54 23.11 -16.65 -18.63
N GLY A 55 22.19 -17.61 -18.52
CA GLY A 55 22.46 -18.98 -18.03
C GLY A 55 22.92 -19.06 -16.57
N SER A 56 22.71 -18.03 -15.76
CA SER A 56 23.18 -17.97 -14.37
C SER A 56 22.07 -17.56 -13.42
N THR A 57 21.61 -18.52 -12.62
CA THR A 57 20.64 -18.27 -11.54
C THR A 57 21.16 -17.26 -10.51
N LEU A 58 22.47 -17.25 -10.23
CA LEU A 58 23.09 -16.26 -9.36
C LEU A 58 22.98 -14.83 -9.92
N LEU A 59 23.17 -14.65 -11.23
CA LEU A 59 22.96 -13.34 -11.89
C LEU A 59 21.48 -12.94 -11.89
N GLY A 60 20.57 -13.89 -12.12
CA GLY A 60 19.13 -13.62 -11.99
C GLY A 60 18.74 -13.13 -10.59
N LEU A 61 19.26 -13.79 -9.55
CA LEU A 61 18.99 -13.41 -8.16
C LEU A 61 19.58 -12.05 -7.78
N THR A 62 20.78 -11.70 -8.24
CA THR A 62 21.36 -10.37 -7.97
C THR A 62 20.59 -9.25 -8.67
N ILE A 63 20.09 -9.47 -9.88
CA ILE A 63 19.21 -8.52 -10.58
C ILE A 63 17.90 -8.34 -9.80
N VAL A 64 17.27 -9.43 -9.37
CA VAL A 64 16.05 -9.38 -8.53
C VAL A 64 16.30 -8.59 -7.25
N ALA A 65 17.41 -8.86 -6.55
CA ALA A 65 17.78 -8.14 -5.34
C ALA A 65 17.94 -6.64 -5.61
N GLY A 66 18.58 -6.27 -6.72
CA GLY A 66 18.69 -4.88 -7.16
C GLY A 66 17.31 -4.24 -7.41
N VAL A 67 16.43 -4.90 -8.16
CA VAL A 67 15.08 -4.38 -8.42
C VAL A 67 14.29 -4.16 -7.13
N VAL A 68 14.32 -5.12 -6.19
CA VAL A 68 13.63 -4.98 -4.91
C VAL A 68 14.23 -3.84 -4.07
N LEU A 69 15.56 -3.73 -4.01
CA LEU A 69 16.24 -2.71 -3.21
C LEU A 69 16.11 -1.30 -3.77
N PHE A 70 16.03 -1.11 -5.08
CA PHE A 70 15.95 0.23 -5.67
C PHE A 70 14.52 0.61 -6.01
N VAL A 71 13.79 -0.26 -6.71
CA VAL A 71 12.42 0.02 -7.17
C VAL A 71 11.43 -0.19 -6.03
N GLY A 72 11.54 -1.32 -5.32
CA GLY A 72 10.71 -1.60 -4.14
C GLY A 72 10.89 -0.53 -3.07
N PHE A 73 12.14 -0.17 -2.77
CA PHE A 73 12.42 0.90 -1.81
C PHE A 73 11.83 2.25 -2.23
N SER A 74 11.99 2.66 -3.50
CA SER A 74 11.46 3.96 -3.98
C SER A 74 9.93 4.08 -3.90
N LEU A 75 9.20 2.98 -4.10
CA LEU A 75 7.74 2.97 -4.12
C LEU A 75 7.11 2.84 -2.73
N PHE A 76 7.69 2.02 -1.85
CA PHE A 76 7.11 1.75 -0.53
C PHE A 76 7.56 2.73 0.55
N TRP A 77 8.73 3.37 0.40
CA TRP A 77 9.27 4.27 1.41
C TRP A 77 8.43 5.52 1.67
N PRO A 78 7.87 6.23 0.66
CA PRO A 78 7.00 7.37 0.91
C PRO A 78 5.77 6.99 1.76
N VAL A 79 5.19 5.83 1.50
CA VAL A 79 4.03 5.32 2.26
C VAL A 79 4.43 4.98 3.70
N LEU A 80 5.56 4.30 3.89
CA LEU A 80 6.09 3.99 5.22
C LEU A 80 6.44 5.26 6.02
N LEU A 81 7.01 6.28 5.39
CA LEU A 81 7.30 7.56 6.02
C LEU A 81 6.02 8.30 6.44
N VAL A 82 4.97 8.25 5.62
CA VAL A 82 3.65 8.80 6.00
C VAL A 82 3.07 8.06 7.19
N PHE A 83 3.10 6.72 7.21
CA PHE A 83 2.64 5.94 8.36
C PHE A 83 3.48 6.21 9.62
N ALA A 84 4.80 6.32 9.50
CA ALA A 84 5.69 6.66 10.59
C ALA A 84 5.41 8.06 11.16
N ALA A 85 5.14 9.04 10.28
CA ALA A 85 4.75 10.39 10.69
C ALA A 85 3.41 10.37 11.43
N ILE A 86 2.39 9.70 10.88
CA ILE A 86 1.08 9.53 11.53
C ILE A 86 1.26 8.91 12.91
N TRP A 87 2.00 7.81 12.99
CA TRP A 87 2.27 7.10 14.25
C TRP A 87 2.96 8.00 15.29
N LEU A 88 3.98 8.76 14.89
CA LEU A 88 4.69 9.69 15.78
C LEU A 88 3.74 10.76 16.34
N PHE A 89 2.91 11.36 15.49
CA PHE A 89 1.96 12.41 15.88
C PHE A 89 0.75 11.89 16.66
N THR A 90 0.33 10.64 16.46
CA THR A 90 -0.74 10.02 17.27
C THR A 90 -0.24 9.62 18.65
N THR A 91 0.97 9.07 18.74
CA THR A 91 1.56 8.59 20.00
C THR A 91 1.82 9.75 20.97
N THR A 92 2.29 10.89 20.47
CA THR A 92 2.50 12.10 21.29
C THR A 92 1.21 12.67 21.86
N ARG A 93 0.08 12.60 21.13
CA ARG A 93 -1.23 13.05 21.65
C ARG A 93 -1.76 12.17 22.77
N THR A 94 -1.52 10.86 22.71
CA THR A 94 -1.96 9.92 23.75
C THR A 94 -1.14 9.98 25.04
N GLN A 95 0.08 10.53 25.00
CA GLN A 95 0.92 10.71 26.20
C GLN A 95 0.74 12.07 26.87
N ALA A 96 0.17 13.05 26.17
CA ALA A 96 -0.05 14.41 26.65
C ALA A 96 -1.48 14.67 27.18
N ALA A 97 -2.39 13.69 27.07
CA ALA A 97 -3.76 13.73 27.59
C ALA A 97 -3.88 12.84 28.83
#